data_AF-A0A6A7K8I6-F1
#
_entry.id   AF-A0A6A7K8I6-F1
#
_cell.length_a   1.000
_cell.length_b   1.000
_cell.length_c   1.000
_cell.angle_alpha   90.00
_cell.angle_beta   90.00
_cell.angle_gamma   90.00
#
_symmetry.space_group_name_H-M   'P 1'
#
loop_
_entity.id
_entity.type
_entity.pdbx_description
1 polymer ?
#
loop_
_entity_poly.entity_id
_entity_poly.type
_entity_poly.pdbx_seq_one_letter_code
_entity_poly.pdbx_strand_id
1 'polypeptide(L)'
;MMRKVCAMLFSISLALFVIWIYLDTHTQSGDFLTQYYINNFVVDTWAGNAVASIYLNYRIFDSIFETLMLLISVTAVINLSWRKDNEQ
;
A
#
# COMPACT_ATOMS: atom_id res chain seq x y z
N MET A 1 21.81 -22.75 14.21
CA MET A 1 20.87 -23.42 13.27
C MET A 1 19.44 -23.38 13.80
N MET A 2 19.20 -23.80 15.05
CA MET A 2 17.89 -23.82 15.71
C MET A 2 17.11 -22.49 15.67
N ARG A 3 17.75 -21.33 15.90
CA ARG A 3 17.11 -20.00 15.78
C ARG A 3 16.53 -19.71 14.38
N LYS A 4 17.22 -20.14 13.32
CA LYS A 4 16.75 -19.94 11.93
C LYS A 4 15.57 -20.85 11.61
N VAL A 5 15.58 -22.07 12.14
CA VAL A 5 14.48 -23.04 12.00
C VAL A 5 13.24 -22.55 12.76
N CYS A 6 13.38 -22.07 13.99
CA CYS A 6 12.27 -21.48 14.74
C CYS A 6 11.69 -20.24 14.04
N ALA A 7 12.54 -19.35 13.51
CA ALA A 7 12.08 -18.19 12.75
C ALA A 7 11.32 -18.61 11.47
N MET A 8 11.83 -19.61 10.75
CA MET A 8 11.18 -20.13 9.55
C MET A 8 9.81 -20.76 9.86
N LEU A 9 9.73 -21.59 10.90
CA LEU A 9 8.46 -22.20 11.33
C LEU A 9 7.45 -21.13 11.77
N PHE A 10 7.90 -20.11 12.48
CA PHE A 10 7.05 -18.99 12.87
C PHE A 10 6.54 -18.21 11.65
N SER A 11 7.39 -17.88 10.69
CA SER A 11 6.98 -17.21 9.45
C SER A 11 5.99 -18.02 8.63
N ILE A 12 6.19 -19.35 8.52
CA ILE A 12 5.25 -20.25 7.83
C ILE A 12 3.92 -20.30 8.56
N SER A 13 3.95 -20.45 9.89
CA SER A 13 2.72 -20.45 10.71
C SER A 13 1.94 -19.14 10.55
N LEU A 14 2.63 -18.00 10.51
CA LEU A 14 2.01 -16.70 10.32
C LEU A 14 1.38 -16.58 8.91
N ALA A 15 2.08 -17.03 7.87
CA ALA A 15 1.55 -17.03 6.51
C ALA A 15 0.29 -17.91 6.38
N LEU A 16 0.32 -19.12 6.96
CA LEU A 16 -0.84 -20.02 6.99
C LEU A 16 -2.01 -19.41 7.76
N PHE A 17 -1.74 -18.71 8.86
CA PHE A 17 -2.76 -18.01 9.63
C PHE A 17 -3.44 -16.89 8.83
N VAL A 18 -2.65 -16.09 8.10
CA VAL A 18 -3.20 -15.04 7.21
C VAL A 18 -4.06 -15.65 6.09
N ILE A 19 -3.61 -16.74 5.47
CA ILE A 19 -4.39 -17.45 4.45
C ILE A 19 -5.69 -17.98 5.03
N TRP A 20 -5.65 -18.55 6.24
CA TRP A 20 -6.83 -19.06 6.92
C TRP A 20 -7.85 -17.94 7.18
N ILE A 21 -7.42 -16.77 7.67
CA ILE A 21 -8.28 -15.59 7.83
C ILE A 21 -8.92 -15.18 6.50
N TYR A 22 -8.13 -15.14 5.43
CA TYR A 22 -8.63 -14.74 4.10
C TYR A 22 -9.72 -15.70 3.58
N LEU A 23 -9.53 -17.00 3.75
CA LEU A 23 -10.51 -18.00 3.34
C LEU A 23 -11.81 -17.93 4.15
N ASP A 24 -11.72 -17.64 5.45
CA ASP A 24 -12.88 -17.48 6.34
C ASP A 24 -13.66 -16.18 6.05
N THR A 25 -12.94 -15.09 5.76
CA THR A 25 -13.53 -13.75 5.59
C THR A 25 -14.05 -13.52 4.16
N HIS A 26 -14.69 -14.52 3.54
CA HIS A 26 -15.37 -14.37 2.23
C HIS A 26 -16.57 -13.41 2.33
N THR A 27 -16.30 -12.14 2.58
CA THR A 27 -17.23 -11.03 2.47
C THR A 27 -17.02 -10.44 1.08
N GLN A 28 -18.06 -10.48 0.25
CA GLN A 28 -18.06 -9.72 -0.99
C GLN A 28 -17.96 -8.24 -0.59
N SER A 29 -16.79 -7.63 -0.80
CA SER A 29 -16.56 -6.21 -0.59
C SER A 29 -17.74 -5.45 -1.18
N GLY A 30 -18.47 -4.71 -0.34
CA GLY A 30 -19.82 -4.23 -0.63
C GLY A 30 -19.98 -3.71 -2.06
N ASP A 31 -20.70 -4.49 -2.88
CA ASP A 31 -20.93 -4.24 -4.31
C ASP A 31 -21.32 -2.77 -4.55
N PHE A 32 -22.12 -2.20 -3.64
CA PHE A 32 -22.54 -0.81 -3.66
C PHE A 32 -21.41 0.23 -3.88
N LEU A 33 -20.31 0.18 -3.11
CA LEU A 33 -19.24 1.18 -3.23
C LEU A 33 -18.48 1.03 -4.55
N THR A 34 -18.22 -0.22 -4.95
CA THR A 34 -17.57 -0.55 -6.22
C THR A 34 -18.42 -0.03 -7.38
N GLN A 35 -19.72 -0.32 -7.38
CA GLN A 35 -20.65 0.16 -8.41
C GLN A 35 -20.75 1.68 -8.40
N TYR A 36 -20.75 2.32 -7.22
CA TYR A 36 -20.77 3.78 -7.12
C TYR A 36 -19.57 4.40 -7.83
N TYR A 37 -18.35 3.92 -7.56
CA TYR A 37 -17.15 4.45 -8.21
C TYR A 37 -17.13 4.19 -9.71
N ILE A 38 -17.55 3.00 -10.16
CA ILE A 38 -17.60 2.67 -11.60
C ILE A 38 -18.62 3.54 -12.33
N ASN A 39 -19.77 3.81 -11.72
CA ASN A 39 -20.87 4.49 -12.39
C ASN A 39 -20.75 6.02 -12.34
N ASN A 40 -20.07 6.58 -11.33
CA ASN A 40 -20.07 8.03 -11.11
C ASN A 40 -18.71 8.72 -11.34
N PHE A 41 -17.59 7.98 -11.53
CA PHE A 41 -16.27 8.62 -11.58
C PHE A 41 -16.12 9.75 -12.61
N VAL A 42 -16.72 9.61 -13.79
CA VAL A 42 -16.63 10.64 -14.84
C VAL A 42 -17.39 11.90 -14.39
N VAL A 43 -18.56 11.73 -13.78
CA VAL A 43 -19.43 12.84 -13.36
C VAL A 43 -18.85 13.56 -12.14
N ASP A 44 -18.34 12.80 -11.17
CA ASP A 44 -17.83 13.34 -9.90
C ASP A 44 -16.46 14.02 -10.08
N THR A 45 -15.59 13.48 -10.94
CA THR A 45 -14.18 13.87 -10.99
C THR A 45 -13.72 14.38 -12.35
N TRP A 46 -14.57 14.34 -13.38
CA TRP A 46 -14.25 14.70 -14.77
C TRP A 46 -13.08 13.89 -15.37
N ALA A 47 -12.70 12.78 -14.75
CA ALA A 47 -11.59 11.96 -15.20
C ALA A 47 -12.10 10.87 -16.15
N GLY A 48 -11.41 10.67 -17.28
CA GLY A 48 -11.71 9.59 -18.22
C GLY A 48 -11.25 8.21 -17.75
N ASN A 49 -10.61 8.10 -16.58
CA ASN A 49 -10.08 6.86 -16.04
C ASN A 49 -10.54 6.65 -14.58
N ALA A 50 -11.22 5.53 -14.34
CA ALA A 50 -11.79 5.18 -13.03
C ALA A 50 -10.75 4.90 -11.94
N VAL A 51 -9.53 4.52 -12.31
CA VAL A 51 -8.43 4.31 -11.34
C VAL A 51 -7.81 5.65 -10.96
N ALA A 52 -7.62 6.54 -11.94
CA ALA A 52 -7.09 7.88 -11.69
C ALA A 52 -8.04 8.73 -10.83
N SER A 53 -9.36 8.62 -11.03
CA SER A 53 -10.35 9.28 -10.17
C SER A 53 -10.27 8.81 -8.72
N ILE A 54 -9.97 7.54 -8.47
CA ILE A 54 -9.76 7.03 -7.11
C ILE A 54 -8.49 7.65 -6.50
N TYR A 55 -7.35 7.56 -7.19
CA TYR A 55 -6.08 8.04 -6.62
C TYR A 55 -6.00 9.56 -6.48
N LEU A 56 -6.58 10.32 -7.41
CA LEU A 56 -6.41 11.78 -7.47
C LEU A 56 -7.61 12.56 -6.94
N ASN A 57 -8.74 11.90 -6.70
CA ASN A 57 -9.95 12.57 -6.21
C ASN A 57 -10.54 11.85 -4.98
N TYR A 58 -11.14 10.66 -5.14
CA TYR A 58 -11.84 9.99 -4.05
C TYR A 58 -10.94 9.64 -2.84
N ARG A 59 -9.67 9.32 -3.09
CA ARG A 59 -8.68 8.91 -2.07
C ARG A 59 -7.37 9.69 -2.21
N ILE A 60 -7.47 10.99 -2.45
CA ILE A 60 -6.30 11.86 -2.68
C ILE A 60 -5.26 11.81 -1.54
N PHE A 61 -5.70 11.66 -0.29
CA PHE A 61 -4.79 11.61 0.85
C PHE A 61 -3.85 10.41 0.82
N ASP A 62 -4.30 9.25 0.35
CA ASP A 62 -3.45 8.06 0.25
C ASP A 62 -2.31 8.29 -0.74
N SER A 63 -2.60 8.90 -1.90
CA SER A 63 -1.60 9.25 -2.93
C SER A 63 -0.67 10.38 -2.48
N ILE A 64 -1.18 11.38 -1.74
CA ILE A 64 -0.34 12.44 -1.15
C ILE A 64 0.63 11.83 -0.14
N PHE A 65 0.17 10.92 0.72
CA PHE A 65 1.06 10.28 1.68
C PHE A 65 2.04 9.30 1.01
N GLU A 66 1.64 8.60 -0.05
CA GLU A 66 2.56 7.78 -0.84
C GLU A 66 3.70 8.62 -1.43
N THR A 67 3.37 9.75 -2.06
CA THR A 67 4.38 10.66 -2.63
C THR A 67 5.24 11.33 -1.57
N LEU A 68 4.66 11.68 -0.41
CA LEU A 68 5.42 12.20 0.74
C LEU A 68 6.39 11.17 1.29
N MET A 69 5.97 9.91 1.42
CA MET A 69 6.84 8.81 1.87
C MET A 69 7.97 8.58 0.89
N LEU A 70 7.71 8.64 -0.42
CA LEU A 70 8.76 8.56 -1.44
C LEU A 70 9.74 9.74 -1.31
N LEU A 71 9.24 10.96 -1.16
CA LEU A 71 10.06 12.15 -0.97
C LEU A 71 10.97 12.00 0.27
N ILE A 72 10.40 11.64 1.42
CA ILE A 72 11.16 11.44 2.67
C ILE A 72 12.22 10.35 2.48
N SER A 73 11.87 9.24 1.81
CA SER A 73 12.80 8.14 1.56
C SER A 73 13.99 8.58 0.71
N VAL A 74 13.74 9.32 -0.38
CA VAL A 74 14.79 9.86 -1.24
C VAL A 74 15.65 10.87 -0.48
N THR A 75 15.04 11.81 0.26
CA THR A 75 15.77 12.78 1.08
C THR A 75 16.64 12.10 2.12
N ALA A 76 16.15 11.06 2.78
CA ALA A 76 16.92 10.28 3.76
C ALA A 76 18.13 9.59 3.11
N VAL A 77 17.96 8.98 1.93
CA VAL A 77 19.07 8.35 1.20
C VAL A 77 20.14 9.37 0.79
N ILE A 78 19.73 10.52 0.25
CA ILE A 78 20.68 11.59 -0.13
C ILE A 78 21.46 12.08 1.11
N ASN A 79 20.75 12.37 2.20
CA ASN A 79 21.37 12.88 3.42
C ASN A 79 22.37 11.88 4.03
N LEU A 80 22.00 10.58 4.07
CA LEU A 80 22.88 9.53 4.59
C LEU A 80 24.06 9.25 3.65
N SER A 81 23.85 9.28 2.34
CA SER A 81 24.91 9.01 1.37
C SER A 81 25.98 10.11 1.39
N TRP A 82 25.59 11.38 1.38
CA TRP A 82 26.54 12.51 1.37
C TRP A 82 27.24 12.73 2.72
N ARG A 83 26.65 12.30 3.83
CA ARG A 83 27.33 12.38 5.15
C ARG A 83 28.55 11.47 5.21
N LYS A 84 28.57 10.35 4.49
CA LYS A 84 29.68 9.39 4.48
C LYS A 84 30.93 9.91 3.77
N ASP A 85 30.77 10.81 2.78
CA ASP A 85 31.90 11.34 2.00
C ASP A 85 32.60 12.52 2.69
N ASN A 86 31.94 13.19 3.64
CA ASN A 86 32.47 14.35 4.37
C ASN A 86 33.15 14.00 5.71
N GLU A 87 33.24 12.71 6.08
CA GLU A 87 33.88 12.21 7.31
C GLU A 87 35.20 11.44 7.02
N GLN A 88 35.81 11.65 5.84
CA GLN A 88 37.22 11.29 5.57
C GLN A 88 38.13 12.50 5.72
#